data_AF-A0A4Y2QB97-F1
#
_entry.id   AF-A0A4Y2QB97-F1
#
_cell.length_a   1.000
_cell.length_b   1.000
_cell.length_c   1.000
_cell.angle_alpha   90.00
_cell.angle_beta   90.00
_cell.angle_gamma   90.00
#
_symmetry.space_group_name_H-M   'P 1'
#
loop_
_entity.id
_entity.type
_entity.pdbx_description
1 polymer ?
#
loop_
_entity_poly.entity_id
_entity_poly.type
_entity_poly.pdbx_seq_one_letter_code
_entity_poly.pdbx_strand_id
1 'polypeptide(L)'
;MLREINPFAQSYLEMHRLVQEHPTTSVKMVFLEDKNLDMRRYNAPTLCTEVAAIFLGDNGEPPANRDICVNPVGDTCQSISPLNQCCDPMTYPLLFPRGECSWNTGMEHVEERRTAKRTRVTQLQYYAYRLSQRNGFSILHNSGKLFQQYIVDAYVKTEGSRLHFLRQNQKDLRIELYRGLLDALECRAHNENMRTGKLIILPSSFQGSPRHMQQNYQDEMAMVRKFGKPDLFLTFTCNPSWSEILNSMEGVQRPEDRPDIIRGLPHAHILLTLDSERKIRTKHDIDKFVSAELPDPCTDLRLFQIVTKCMVHGPCGTININSPCMRDGQCCKSFPKQFKDDTEENVNGYTIYRRRATEPVQVGKYSIDNRWVAPYNPWLLKKINAHINVEVCASVKSVKYLYKYVYKGHDAVSVKIQKEGALDHDEILSFVEGRYVSVPEAMWRLNEFNLSHKSHTVVRLAVHLPQQQPIVYQDGQEAQAIQRAALRKTTLTSWFELNKNDPSAHNLSYSDIPQYYVFDKSTTNWKKRQRGGQNVIGRLPVVSILDTERYYLRMLILRKSGAISFDDILTVNGLDALNINKHVRSMEFFEVTSSGMML
;
A
#
# COMPACT_ATOMS: atom_id res chain seq x y z
N MET A 1 -28.23 33.26 -3.93
CA MET A 1 -27.20 32.84 -2.94
C MET A 1 -25.84 32.53 -3.56
N LEU A 2 -25.52 31.32 -4.07
CA LEU A 2 -24.16 30.99 -4.58
C LEU A 2 -23.63 32.02 -5.59
N ARG A 3 -24.50 32.46 -6.50
CA ARG A 3 -24.19 33.50 -7.50
C ARG A 3 -23.84 34.84 -6.84
N GLU A 4 -24.44 35.18 -5.70
CA GLU A 4 -24.18 36.45 -5.01
C GLU A 4 -22.94 36.40 -4.10
N ILE A 5 -22.64 35.24 -3.50
CA ILE A 5 -21.65 35.13 -2.41
C ILE A 5 -20.35 34.42 -2.79
N ASN A 6 -20.34 33.65 -3.88
CA ASN A 6 -19.15 32.93 -4.34
C ASN A 6 -18.46 33.75 -5.45
N PRO A 7 -17.23 34.24 -5.26
CA PRO A 7 -16.52 35.05 -6.24
C PRO A 7 -16.27 34.30 -7.56
N PHE A 8 -16.13 32.97 -7.54
CA PHE A 8 -15.92 32.15 -8.73
C PHE A 8 -17.21 31.87 -9.49
N ALA A 9 -18.38 31.88 -8.82
CA ALA A 9 -19.65 31.58 -9.45
C ALA A 9 -20.07 32.64 -10.48
N GLN A 10 -19.68 33.90 -10.27
CA GLN A 10 -19.89 34.98 -11.24
C GLN A 10 -19.08 34.76 -12.52
N SER A 11 -17.82 34.35 -12.39
CA SER A 11 -16.96 34.04 -13.54
C SER A 11 -17.52 32.90 -14.38
N TYR A 12 -18.09 31.86 -13.78
CA TYR A 12 -18.78 30.80 -14.51
C TYR A 12 -20.04 31.27 -15.26
N LEU A 13 -20.80 32.21 -14.70
CA LEU A 13 -21.97 32.79 -15.36
C LEU A 13 -21.59 33.66 -16.55
N GLU A 14 -20.55 34.46 -16.40
CA GLU A 14 -20.01 35.30 -17.45
C GLU A 14 -19.48 34.44 -18.60
N MET A 15 -18.67 33.42 -18.31
CA MET A 15 -18.25 32.45 -19.32
C MET A 15 -19.44 31.75 -20.00
N HIS A 16 -20.47 31.34 -19.25
CA HIS A 16 -21.64 30.69 -19.83
C HIS A 16 -22.41 31.61 -20.79
N ARG A 17 -22.62 32.88 -20.42
CA ARG A 17 -23.24 33.89 -21.30
C ARG A 17 -22.40 34.11 -22.56
N LEU A 18 -21.09 34.21 -22.39
CA LEU A 18 -20.17 34.42 -23.51
C LEU A 18 -20.14 33.23 -24.48
N VAL A 19 -20.17 31.99 -23.98
CA VAL A 19 -20.28 30.77 -24.83
C VAL A 19 -21.64 30.70 -25.53
N GLN A 20 -22.72 31.14 -24.89
CA GLN A 20 -24.04 31.23 -25.52
C GLN A 20 -24.05 32.25 -26.66
N GLU A 21 -23.39 33.39 -26.47
CA GLU A 21 -23.28 34.46 -27.47
C GLU A 21 -22.26 34.10 -28.58
N HIS A 22 -21.24 33.29 -28.30
CA HIS A 22 -20.15 32.93 -29.21
C HIS A 22 -19.83 31.42 -29.15
N PRO A 23 -20.62 30.56 -29.83
CA PRO A 23 -20.58 29.10 -29.64
C PRO A 23 -19.30 28.39 -30.13
N THR A 24 -18.52 29.03 -31.00
CA THR A 24 -17.27 28.48 -31.56
C THR A 24 -16.03 28.86 -30.73
N THR A 25 -16.21 29.55 -29.61
CA THR A 25 -15.11 30.16 -28.85
C THR A 25 -14.57 29.26 -27.74
N SER A 26 -13.24 29.12 -27.69
CA SER A 26 -12.52 28.49 -26.59
C SER A 26 -12.33 29.49 -25.44
N VAL A 27 -12.83 29.18 -24.24
CA VAL A 27 -12.82 30.07 -23.07
C VAL A 27 -11.91 29.50 -21.98
N LYS A 28 -11.02 30.34 -21.42
CA LYS A 28 -10.14 30.00 -20.28
C LYS A 28 -10.24 31.07 -19.17
N MET A 29 -10.15 30.63 -17.90
CA MET A 29 -10.30 31.48 -16.70
C MET A 29 -8.96 31.78 -16.03
N VAL A 30 -8.72 33.05 -15.71
CA VAL A 30 -7.45 33.62 -15.23
C VAL A 30 -7.64 34.36 -13.89
N PHE A 31 -6.68 34.26 -12.96
CA PHE A 31 -6.62 35.04 -11.70
C PHE A 31 -5.38 35.91 -11.59
N LEU A 32 -5.55 37.11 -11.03
CA LEU A 32 -4.48 37.98 -10.53
C LEU A 32 -4.28 37.74 -9.02
N GLU A 33 -3.03 37.59 -8.59
CA GLU A 33 -2.69 37.38 -7.17
C GLU A 33 -2.33 38.71 -6.51
N ASP A 34 -3.18 39.23 -5.62
CA ASP A 34 -2.85 40.40 -4.79
C ASP A 34 -1.94 40.00 -3.62
N LYS A 35 -0.70 40.48 -3.65
CA LYS A 35 0.35 40.17 -2.66
C LYS A 35 0.10 40.83 -1.29
N ASN A 36 -0.91 41.69 -1.15
CA ASN A 36 -1.16 42.48 0.06
C ASN A 36 -2.23 41.91 1.01
N LEU A 37 -2.80 40.73 0.74
CA LEU A 37 -3.80 40.10 1.60
C LEU A 37 -3.16 39.44 2.84
N ASP A 38 -3.47 39.95 4.05
CA ASP A 38 -3.05 39.34 5.31
C ASP A 38 -3.78 38.00 5.54
N MET A 39 -3.07 36.88 5.37
CA MET A 39 -3.62 35.52 5.47
C MET A 39 -4.00 35.08 6.90
N ARG A 40 -3.75 35.89 7.93
CA ARG A 40 -3.94 35.51 9.35
C ARG A 40 -5.26 35.96 9.98
N ARG A 41 -6.14 36.65 9.25
CA ARG A 41 -7.46 37.10 9.74
C ARG A 41 -8.61 36.50 8.92
N TYR A 42 -9.80 36.39 9.53
CA TYR A 42 -11.05 36.15 8.82
C TYR A 42 -11.35 37.36 7.92
N ASN A 43 -10.68 37.44 6.78
CA ASN A 43 -10.99 38.45 5.79
C ASN A 43 -12.38 38.13 5.24
N ALA A 44 -13.30 39.10 5.28
CA ALA A 44 -14.45 39.04 4.40
C ALA A 44 -13.90 38.92 2.96
N PRO A 45 -14.46 38.06 2.08
CA PRO A 45 -14.06 38.04 0.68
C PRO A 45 -14.27 39.46 0.14
N THR A 46 -13.19 40.23 -0.02
CA THR A 46 -13.27 41.55 -0.62
C THR A 46 -13.49 41.35 -2.11
N LEU A 47 -14.37 42.17 -2.69
CA LEU A 47 -14.76 42.21 -4.10
C LEU A 47 -13.60 42.56 -5.07
N CYS A 48 -12.35 42.26 -4.73
CA CYS A 48 -11.22 42.34 -5.64
C CYS A 48 -11.19 41.08 -6.51
N THR A 49 -12.24 40.92 -7.31
CA THR A 49 -12.39 39.89 -8.35
C THR A 49 -12.02 40.50 -9.69
N GLU A 50 -10.73 40.62 -10.00
CA GLU A 50 -10.33 40.69 -11.40
C GLU A 50 -9.96 39.27 -11.85
N VAL A 51 -11.02 38.51 -12.15
CA VAL A 51 -10.94 37.28 -12.94
C VAL A 51 -11.09 37.72 -14.39
N ALA A 52 -10.05 37.57 -15.21
CA ALA A 52 -10.13 37.90 -16.63
C ALA A 52 -10.53 36.65 -17.44
N ALA A 53 -11.57 36.73 -18.25
CA ALA A 53 -11.82 35.77 -19.32
C ALA A 53 -11.04 36.23 -20.56
N ILE A 54 -10.12 35.43 -21.10
CA ILE A 54 -9.27 35.85 -22.24
C ILE A 54 -9.39 34.87 -23.41
N PHE A 55 -9.57 35.45 -24.60
CA PHE A 55 -9.73 34.85 -25.93
C PHE A 55 -8.40 34.33 -26.50
N LEU A 56 -8.39 33.18 -27.20
CA LEU A 56 -7.39 32.80 -28.22
C LEU A 56 -7.96 31.73 -29.21
N GLY A 57 -7.69 31.85 -30.52
CA GLY A 57 -7.88 30.81 -31.57
C GLY A 57 -6.65 29.87 -31.70
N ASP A 58 -6.54 28.82 -32.53
CA ASP A 58 -7.44 28.13 -33.49
C ASP A 58 -7.24 26.59 -33.48
N ASN A 59 -6.55 25.98 -32.49
CA ASN A 59 -6.03 24.61 -32.67
C ASN A 59 -6.70 23.49 -31.85
N GLY A 60 -7.76 23.75 -31.07
CA GLY A 60 -8.70 22.73 -30.58
C GLY A 60 -8.17 21.55 -29.73
N GLU A 61 -6.87 21.42 -29.45
CA GLU A 61 -6.34 20.27 -28.71
C GLU A 61 -6.39 20.44 -27.17
N PRO A 62 -6.83 19.42 -26.41
CA PRO A 62 -6.76 19.44 -24.95
C PRO A 62 -5.30 19.29 -24.46
N PRO A 63 -4.85 20.09 -23.47
CA PRO A 63 -3.48 20.00 -22.95
C PRO A 63 -3.24 18.71 -22.15
N ALA A 64 -2.01 18.20 -22.21
CA ALA A 64 -1.57 16.96 -21.56
C ALA A 64 -1.54 16.99 -20.02
N ASN A 65 -1.70 18.17 -19.41
CA ASN A 65 -1.75 18.38 -17.97
C ASN A 65 -3.08 19.04 -17.57
N ARG A 66 -3.58 18.74 -16.36
CA ARG A 66 -4.68 19.49 -15.71
C ARG A 66 -4.19 20.87 -15.26
N ASP A 67 -3.87 21.73 -16.22
CA ASP A 67 -3.41 23.09 -15.97
C ASP A 67 -4.60 24.05 -15.93
N ILE A 68 -4.65 24.89 -14.89
CA ILE A 68 -5.47 26.10 -14.88
C ILE A 68 -4.56 27.20 -15.42
N CYS A 69 -4.91 27.88 -16.51
CA CYS A 69 -4.03 28.85 -17.16
C CYS A 69 -4.54 30.29 -17.01
N VAL A 70 -3.62 31.20 -16.68
CA VAL A 70 -3.76 32.64 -16.44
C VAL A 70 -3.10 33.41 -17.57
N ASN A 71 -3.85 34.19 -18.34
CA ASN A 71 -3.30 35.29 -19.14
C ASN A 71 -3.45 36.60 -18.36
N PRO A 72 -2.40 37.29 -17.93
CA PRO A 72 -2.56 38.66 -17.45
C PRO A 72 -3.07 39.54 -18.61
N VAL A 73 -3.83 40.60 -18.32
CA VAL A 73 -4.28 41.57 -19.34
C VAL A 73 -3.04 42.18 -20.00
N GLY A 74 -2.72 41.74 -21.22
CA GLY A 74 -1.57 42.20 -22.02
C GLY A 74 -0.33 41.30 -22.07
N ASP A 75 -0.34 40.09 -21.50
CA ASP A 75 0.84 39.20 -21.42
C ASP A 75 0.60 37.75 -21.86
N THR A 76 1.68 36.96 -21.96
CA THR A 76 1.67 35.53 -22.35
C THR A 76 1.10 34.61 -21.27
N CYS A 77 0.54 33.46 -21.69
CA CYS A 77 -0.09 32.44 -20.86
C CYS A 77 0.82 31.87 -19.76
N GLN A 78 0.38 31.98 -18.50
CA GLN A 78 1.03 31.45 -17.31
C GLN A 78 0.18 30.33 -16.70
N SER A 79 0.76 29.17 -16.41
CA SER A 79 0.03 28.09 -15.70
C SER A 79 -0.05 28.38 -14.20
N ILE A 80 -1.24 28.31 -13.60
CA ILE A 80 -1.42 28.27 -12.16
C ILE A 80 -1.01 26.90 -11.66
N SER A 81 -0.09 26.91 -10.70
CA SER A 81 0.27 25.70 -9.97
C SER A 81 -0.98 25.03 -9.37
N PRO A 82 -1.14 23.71 -9.50
CA PRO A 82 -2.16 22.95 -8.77
C PRO A 82 -2.12 23.12 -7.24
N LEU A 83 -1.09 23.78 -6.70
CA LEU A 83 -0.89 24.13 -5.30
C LEU A 83 -1.37 25.53 -4.92
N ASN A 84 -1.98 26.26 -5.87
CA ASN A 84 -2.57 27.55 -5.59
C ASN A 84 -3.87 27.39 -4.79
N GLN A 85 -4.07 28.27 -3.79
CA GLN A 85 -5.22 28.26 -2.90
C GLN A 85 -6.58 28.47 -3.58
N CYS A 86 -6.62 29.05 -4.78
CA CYS A 86 -7.86 29.25 -5.53
C CYS A 86 -8.23 28.03 -6.38
N CYS A 87 -7.33 27.04 -6.50
CA CYS A 87 -7.50 25.89 -7.39
C CYS A 87 -8.72 25.02 -7.02
N ASP A 88 -8.84 24.61 -5.76
CA ASP A 88 -9.97 23.79 -5.30
C ASP A 88 -11.32 24.55 -5.31
N PRO A 89 -11.44 25.77 -4.75
CA PRO A 89 -12.73 26.47 -4.74
C PRO A 89 -13.21 26.87 -6.14
N MET A 90 -12.30 27.09 -7.09
CA MET A 90 -12.68 27.26 -8.48
C MET A 90 -13.14 25.95 -9.12
N THR A 91 -12.40 24.85 -8.94
CA THR A 91 -12.75 23.56 -9.55
C THR A 91 -14.05 22.99 -8.95
N TYR A 92 -14.31 23.30 -7.67
CA TYR A 92 -15.41 22.76 -6.89
C TYR A 92 -16.23 23.89 -6.21
N PRO A 93 -16.85 24.81 -6.96
CA PRO A 93 -17.49 25.99 -6.39
C PRO A 93 -18.70 25.63 -5.51
N LEU A 94 -19.30 24.46 -5.74
CA LEU A 94 -20.38 23.92 -4.89
C LEU A 94 -19.86 23.39 -3.55
N LEU A 95 -18.60 22.96 -3.46
CA LEU A 95 -17.96 22.47 -2.22
C LEU A 95 -17.31 23.60 -1.41
N PHE A 96 -17.24 24.80 -1.99
CA PHE A 96 -16.66 26.01 -1.40
C PHE A 96 -17.65 27.17 -1.58
N PRO A 97 -18.78 27.17 -0.88
CA PRO A 97 -19.91 28.05 -1.19
C PRO A 97 -19.61 29.53 -1.01
N ARG A 98 -18.54 29.90 -0.29
CA ARG A 98 -18.09 31.28 -0.12
C ARG A 98 -16.82 31.60 -0.93
N GLY A 99 -16.36 30.65 -1.75
CA GLY A 99 -15.08 30.75 -2.44
C GLY A 99 -13.88 30.80 -1.49
N GLU A 100 -13.98 30.18 -0.31
CA GLU A 100 -12.90 30.20 0.66
C GLU A 100 -11.62 29.50 0.12
N CYS A 101 -10.45 30.07 0.44
CA CYS A 101 -9.16 29.55 -0.01
C CYS A 101 -8.92 28.11 0.44
N SER A 102 -8.33 27.31 -0.44
CA SER A 102 -7.82 25.98 -0.12
C SER A 102 -6.41 26.01 0.44
N TRP A 103 -5.80 24.83 0.59
CA TRP A 103 -4.45 24.69 1.10
C TRP A 103 -3.42 25.48 0.29
N ASN A 104 -2.47 26.11 0.97
CA ASN A 104 -1.30 26.73 0.38
C ASN A 104 -0.04 26.46 1.20
N THR A 105 1.13 26.70 0.60
CA THR A 105 2.46 26.44 1.19
C THR A 105 2.79 27.36 2.37
N GLY A 106 2.07 28.47 2.56
CA GLY A 106 2.21 29.41 3.66
C GLY A 106 1.29 29.14 4.86
N MET A 107 0.41 28.13 4.78
CA MET A 107 -0.53 27.82 5.86
C MET A 107 0.20 27.33 7.12
N GLU A 108 0.07 28.06 8.22
CA GLU A 108 0.73 27.76 9.49
C GLU A 108 -0.18 27.03 10.48
N HIS A 109 0.42 26.23 11.36
CA HIS A 109 -0.28 25.69 12.52
C HIS A 109 -0.61 26.83 13.52
N VAL A 110 -1.69 26.66 14.28
CA VAL A 110 -1.93 27.44 15.51
C VAL A 110 -0.76 27.22 16.48
N GLU A 111 -0.46 28.23 17.31
CA GLU A 111 0.73 28.24 18.16
C GLU A 111 0.84 26.97 19.03
N GLU A 112 -0.26 26.46 19.60
CA GLU A 112 -0.21 25.28 20.47
C GLU A 112 0.13 23.98 19.73
N ARG A 113 -0.04 23.95 18.40
CA ARG A 113 0.27 22.78 17.55
C ARG A 113 1.59 22.92 16.80
N ARG A 114 2.28 24.05 16.92
CA ARG A 114 3.62 24.23 16.33
C ARG A 114 4.63 23.39 17.10
N THR A 115 5.54 22.77 16.37
CA THR A 115 6.73 22.15 16.95
C THR A 115 7.96 22.77 16.33
N ALA A 116 9.12 22.66 17.00
CA ALA A 116 10.40 23.13 16.46
C ALA A 116 10.72 22.57 15.04
N LYS A 117 10.09 21.45 14.66
CA LYS A 117 10.28 20.78 13.36
C LYS A 117 9.10 20.94 12.39
N ARG A 118 7.95 21.42 12.84
CA ARG A 118 6.73 21.52 12.03
C ARG A 118 5.92 22.75 12.44
N THR A 119 6.06 23.80 11.66
CA THR A 119 5.35 25.08 11.81
C THR A 119 4.21 25.24 10.80
N ARG A 120 4.26 24.53 9.68
CA ARG A 120 3.29 24.60 8.58
C ARG A 120 2.36 23.39 8.53
N VAL A 121 1.12 23.63 8.10
CA VAL A 121 0.11 22.61 7.83
C VAL A 121 0.46 21.92 6.51
N THR A 122 0.58 20.59 6.52
CA THR A 122 0.79 19.83 5.29
C THR A 122 -0.50 19.70 4.50
N GLN A 123 -0.39 19.53 3.18
CA GLN A 123 -1.54 19.33 2.29
C GLN A 123 -2.40 18.14 2.74
N LEU A 124 -1.74 17.09 3.23
CA LEU A 124 -2.37 15.90 3.78
C LEU A 124 -3.16 16.20 5.07
N GLN A 125 -2.59 16.97 6.00
CA GLN A 125 -3.30 17.41 7.21
C GLN A 125 -4.52 18.26 6.88
N TYR A 126 -4.41 19.14 5.88
CA TYR A 126 -5.53 19.96 5.42
C TYR A 126 -6.67 19.11 4.84
N TYR A 127 -6.38 18.19 3.92
CA TYR A 127 -7.41 17.34 3.33
C TYR A 127 -7.99 16.37 4.35
N ALA A 128 -7.19 15.75 5.21
CA ALA A 128 -7.71 14.92 6.32
C ALA A 128 -8.64 15.72 7.23
N TYR A 129 -8.30 16.97 7.54
CA TYR A 129 -9.18 17.88 8.29
C TYR A 129 -10.48 18.20 7.51
N ARG A 130 -10.42 18.47 6.21
CA ARG A 130 -11.62 18.74 5.41
C ARG A 130 -12.54 17.53 5.33
N LEU A 131 -11.98 16.34 5.18
CA LEU A 131 -12.68 15.07 5.02
C LEU A 131 -13.18 14.48 6.34
N SER A 132 -12.75 14.99 7.50
CA SER A 132 -13.22 14.46 8.79
C SER A 132 -14.70 14.77 9.02
N GLN A 133 -15.49 13.74 9.38
CA GLN A 133 -16.87 13.91 9.81
C GLN A 133 -16.93 14.72 11.12
N ARG A 134 -17.89 15.63 11.21
CA ARG A 134 -18.14 16.51 12.37
C ARG A 134 -19.64 16.54 12.64
N ASN A 135 -20.01 16.99 13.84
CA ASN A 135 -21.41 17.24 14.17
C ASN A 135 -21.95 18.38 13.29
N GLY A 136 -23.07 18.12 12.62
CA GLY A 136 -23.75 19.08 11.76
C GLY A 136 -23.61 18.79 10.26
N PHE A 137 -24.30 19.60 9.45
CA PHE A 137 -24.36 19.39 8.00
C PHE A 137 -22.98 19.58 7.34
N SER A 138 -22.56 18.58 6.58
CA SER A 138 -21.34 18.64 5.77
C SER A 138 -21.68 18.67 4.28
N ILE A 139 -21.35 19.77 3.60
CA ILE A 139 -21.53 19.89 2.15
C ILE A 139 -20.75 18.79 1.42
N LEU A 140 -19.51 18.52 1.85
CA LEU A 140 -18.66 17.49 1.26
C LEU A 140 -19.33 16.12 1.28
N HIS A 141 -19.71 15.61 2.45
CA HIS A 141 -20.28 14.26 2.59
C HIS A 141 -21.67 14.09 1.95
N ASN A 142 -22.36 15.20 1.63
CA ASN A 142 -23.67 15.20 0.98
C ASN A 142 -23.61 15.50 -0.53
N SER A 143 -22.42 15.55 -1.14
CA SER A 143 -22.24 15.91 -2.56
C SER A 143 -22.07 14.71 -3.51
N GLY A 144 -22.27 13.47 -3.04
CA GLY A 144 -22.30 12.27 -3.89
C GLY A 144 -21.07 12.10 -4.78
N LYS A 145 -21.26 11.93 -6.09
CA LYS A 145 -20.16 11.78 -7.06
C LYS A 145 -19.18 12.96 -7.09
N LEU A 146 -19.64 14.18 -6.80
CA LEU A 146 -18.76 15.36 -6.75
C LEU A 146 -17.78 15.26 -5.57
N PHE A 147 -18.22 14.71 -4.44
CA PHE A 147 -17.34 14.40 -3.31
C PHE A 147 -16.27 13.38 -3.69
N GLN A 148 -16.67 12.31 -4.40
CA GLN A 148 -15.76 11.28 -4.88
C GLN A 148 -14.68 11.84 -5.80
N GLN A 149 -15.05 12.72 -6.73
CA GLN A 149 -14.11 13.39 -7.62
C GLN A 149 -13.14 14.29 -6.84
N TYR A 150 -13.65 15.07 -5.88
CA TYR A 150 -12.84 15.93 -5.01
C TYR A 150 -11.77 15.14 -4.24
N ILE A 151 -12.12 13.96 -3.71
CA ILE A 151 -11.20 13.09 -2.98
C ILE A 151 -10.06 12.61 -3.88
N VAL A 152 -10.37 12.14 -5.09
CA VAL A 152 -9.35 11.65 -6.03
C VAL A 152 -8.42 12.78 -6.44
N ASP A 153 -8.97 13.96 -6.76
CA ASP A 153 -8.17 15.13 -7.12
C ASP A 153 -7.28 15.59 -5.96
N ALA A 154 -7.80 15.66 -4.74
CA ALA A 154 -7.04 15.99 -3.54
C ALA A 154 -5.88 15.02 -3.31
N TYR A 155 -6.11 13.72 -3.52
CA TYR A 155 -5.09 12.70 -3.42
C TYR A 155 -4.02 12.85 -4.50
N VAL A 156 -4.41 13.01 -5.77
CA VAL A 156 -3.48 13.19 -6.89
C VAL A 156 -2.61 14.43 -6.70
N LYS A 157 -3.19 15.55 -6.23
CA LYS A 157 -2.42 16.76 -5.88
C LYS A 157 -1.40 16.48 -4.78
N THR A 158 -1.84 15.84 -3.70
CA THR A 158 -0.99 15.54 -2.54
C THR A 158 0.15 14.57 -2.90
N GLU A 159 -0.16 13.52 -3.67
CA GLU A 159 0.82 12.54 -4.13
C GLU A 159 1.80 13.17 -5.13
N GLY A 160 1.28 13.96 -6.09
CA GLY A 160 2.07 14.70 -7.07
C GLY A 160 3.09 15.62 -6.40
N SER A 161 2.70 16.38 -5.37
CA SER A 161 3.63 17.23 -4.61
C SER A 161 4.72 16.43 -3.88
N ARG A 162 4.37 15.28 -3.30
CA ARG A 162 5.35 14.41 -2.63
C ARG A 162 6.33 13.82 -3.64
N LEU A 163 5.85 13.37 -4.80
CA LEU A 163 6.68 12.85 -5.88
C LEU A 163 7.59 13.95 -6.45
N HIS A 164 7.05 15.16 -6.66
CA HIS A 164 7.84 16.30 -7.10
C HIS A 164 8.96 16.62 -6.11
N PHE A 165 8.66 16.65 -4.81
CA PHE A 165 9.68 16.81 -3.78
C PHE A 165 10.76 15.73 -3.87
N LEU A 166 10.38 14.46 -3.96
CA LEU A 166 11.35 13.35 -4.11
C LEU A 166 12.20 13.51 -5.37
N ARG A 167 11.61 13.94 -6.49
CA ARG A 167 12.32 14.17 -7.75
C ARG A 167 13.37 15.27 -7.63
N GLN A 168 13.05 16.38 -6.95
CA GLN A 168 13.98 17.52 -6.80
C GLN A 168 15.06 17.27 -5.75
N ASN A 169 14.79 16.41 -4.76
CA ASN A 169 15.67 16.18 -3.61
C ASN A 169 16.37 14.82 -3.66
N GLN A 170 16.60 14.24 -4.86
CA GLN A 170 17.25 12.93 -5.01
C GLN A 170 18.62 12.86 -4.34
N LYS A 171 19.38 13.97 -4.30
CA LYS A 171 20.69 14.06 -3.62
C LYS A 171 20.59 13.97 -2.09
N ASP A 172 19.46 14.41 -1.54
CA ASP A 172 19.19 14.33 -0.09
C ASP A 172 18.57 12.97 0.32
N LEU A 173 18.18 12.14 -0.66
CA LEU A 173 17.64 10.82 -0.40
C LEU A 173 18.77 9.82 -0.10
N ARG A 174 19.07 9.66 1.19
CA ARG A 174 19.77 8.52 1.84
C ARG A 174 20.42 7.50 0.88
N ILE A 175 21.60 7.85 0.36
CA ILE A 175 22.23 7.24 -0.83
C ILE A 175 22.75 5.80 -0.59
N GLU A 176 23.15 5.44 0.63
CA GLU A 176 23.84 4.14 0.87
C GLU A 176 23.04 2.87 0.59
N LEU A 177 21.71 2.94 0.60
CA LEU A 177 20.87 1.78 0.27
C LEU A 177 20.85 1.43 -1.23
N TYR A 178 21.46 2.26 -2.09
CA TYR A 178 21.28 2.19 -3.55
C TYR A 178 22.56 1.93 -4.34
N ARG A 179 23.72 1.77 -3.68
CA ARG A 179 25.00 1.55 -4.36
C ARG A 179 25.01 0.28 -5.21
N GLY A 180 24.50 -0.83 -4.70
CA GLY A 180 24.38 -2.07 -5.48
C GLY A 180 23.35 -1.99 -6.63
N LEU A 181 22.40 -1.05 -6.60
CA LEU A 181 21.49 -0.79 -7.73
C LEU A 181 22.16 0.08 -8.79
N LEU A 182 22.93 1.08 -8.37
CA LEU A 182 23.77 1.90 -9.25
C LEU A 182 24.74 1.02 -10.04
N ASP A 183 25.51 0.17 -9.35
CA ASP A 183 26.47 -0.74 -9.97
C ASP A 183 25.78 -1.66 -11.00
N ALA A 184 24.60 -2.20 -10.68
CA ALA A 184 23.84 -3.07 -11.57
C ALA A 184 23.30 -2.34 -12.82
N LEU A 185 22.84 -1.09 -12.67
CA LEU A 185 22.37 -0.27 -13.79
C LEU A 185 23.53 0.14 -14.70
N GLU A 186 24.70 0.47 -14.13
CA GLU A 186 25.92 0.77 -14.88
C GLU A 186 26.41 -0.46 -15.67
N CYS A 187 26.45 -1.64 -15.05
CA CYS A 187 26.77 -2.88 -15.76
C CYS A 187 25.79 -3.16 -16.91
N ARG A 188 24.48 -2.93 -16.69
CA ARG A 188 23.46 -3.13 -17.73
C ARG A 188 23.61 -2.15 -18.88
N ALA A 189 23.80 -0.87 -18.58
CA ALA A 189 24.01 0.16 -19.58
C ALA A 189 25.26 -0.14 -20.42
N HIS A 190 26.35 -0.58 -19.78
CA HIS A 190 27.56 -1.04 -20.45
C HIS A 190 27.31 -2.24 -21.37
N ASN A 191 26.57 -3.26 -20.91
CA ASN A 191 26.23 -4.44 -21.70
C ASN A 191 25.32 -4.14 -22.90
N GLU A 192 24.43 -3.15 -22.77
CA GLU A 192 23.49 -2.74 -23.82
C GLU A 192 24.04 -1.62 -24.72
N ASN A 193 25.33 -1.22 -24.58
CA ASN A 193 25.95 -0.07 -25.26
C ASN A 193 25.15 1.24 -25.11
N MET A 194 24.44 1.40 -23.99
CA MET A 194 23.66 2.58 -23.65
C MET A 194 24.38 3.43 -22.60
N ARG A 195 24.10 4.73 -22.58
CA ARG A 195 24.51 5.60 -21.48
C ARG A 195 23.50 5.53 -20.35
N THR A 196 23.96 5.44 -19.11
CA THR A 196 23.11 5.59 -17.92
C THR A 196 22.52 6.99 -17.93
N GLY A 197 21.20 7.07 -18.01
CA GLY A 197 20.46 8.32 -18.05
C GLY A 197 20.14 8.86 -16.65
N LYS A 198 19.01 9.56 -16.52
CA LYS A 198 18.56 10.12 -15.24
C LYS A 198 18.11 9.00 -14.29
N LEU A 199 18.69 8.97 -13.09
CA LEU A 199 18.29 8.06 -12.02
C LEU A 199 17.37 8.75 -11.03
N ILE A 200 16.12 8.28 -10.92
CA ILE A 200 15.16 8.75 -9.92
C ILE A 200 14.66 7.53 -9.14
N ILE A 201 14.94 7.52 -7.83
CA ILE A 201 14.63 6.43 -6.92
C ILE A 201 13.58 6.88 -5.89
N LEU A 202 12.57 6.04 -5.68
CA LEU A 202 11.57 6.16 -4.62
C LEU A 202 12.05 5.47 -3.33
N PRO A 203 12.13 6.15 -2.19
CA PRO A 203 12.61 5.53 -0.94
C PRO A 203 11.63 4.48 -0.40
N SER A 204 12.09 3.60 0.49
CA SER A 204 11.24 2.60 1.16
C SER A 204 10.17 3.20 2.09
N SER A 205 10.33 4.48 2.47
CA SER A 205 9.33 5.27 3.19
C SER A 205 8.18 5.74 2.31
N PHE A 206 8.33 5.70 0.98
CA PHE A 206 7.26 6.03 0.05
C PHE A 206 6.41 4.77 -0.20
N GLN A 207 5.16 4.82 0.25
CA GLN A 207 4.27 3.66 0.24
C GLN A 207 3.86 3.27 -1.19
N GLY A 208 4.23 2.06 -1.60
CA GLY A 208 4.05 1.55 -2.97
C GLY A 208 5.32 1.60 -3.81
N SER A 209 6.44 2.14 -3.30
CA SER A 209 7.73 2.03 -3.98
C SER A 209 8.20 0.56 -4.04
N PRO A 210 9.05 0.18 -5.01
CA PRO A 210 9.62 -1.17 -5.11
C PRO A 210 10.21 -1.67 -3.79
N ARG A 211 10.94 -0.78 -3.09
CA ARG A 211 11.56 -1.09 -1.81
C ARG A 211 10.56 -1.18 -0.67
N HIS A 212 9.52 -0.35 -0.66
CA HIS A 212 8.44 -0.49 0.33
C HIS A 212 7.78 -1.88 0.23
N MET A 213 7.46 -2.31 -0.99
CA MET A 213 6.89 -3.64 -1.25
C MET A 213 7.85 -4.76 -0.85
N GLN A 214 9.13 -4.64 -1.21
CA GLN A 214 10.16 -5.61 -0.81
C GLN A 214 10.32 -5.72 0.72
N GLN A 215 10.25 -4.61 1.44
CA GLN A 215 10.30 -4.61 2.89
C GLN A 215 9.07 -5.30 3.50
N ASN A 216 7.88 -5.06 2.95
CA ASN A 216 6.66 -5.73 3.40
C ASN A 216 6.73 -7.24 3.19
N TYR A 217 7.22 -7.68 2.04
CA TYR A 217 7.44 -9.09 1.72
C TYR A 217 8.41 -9.76 2.69
N GLN A 218 9.58 -9.16 2.89
CA GLN A 218 10.58 -9.73 3.80
C GLN A 218 10.06 -9.82 5.25
N ASP A 219 9.24 -8.85 5.69
CA ASP A 219 8.58 -8.91 6.99
C ASP A 219 7.58 -10.07 7.07
N GLU A 220 6.80 -10.33 6.02
CA GLU A 220 5.88 -11.46 5.96
C GLU A 220 6.61 -12.80 5.92
N MET A 221 7.71 -12.90 5.17
CA MET A 221 8.56 -14.10 5.17
C MET A 221 9.16 -14.37 6.54
N ALA A 222 9.46 -13.33 7.35
CA ALA A 222 9.88 -13.51 8.73
C ALA A 222 8.78 -14.16 9.58
N MET A 223 7.51 -13.78 9.37
CA MET A 223 6.37 -14.42 10.03
C MET A 223 6.18 -15.86 9.57
N VAL A 224 6.28 -16.13 8.26
CA VAL A 224 6.20 -17.50 7.70
C VAL A 224 7.32 -18.38 8.23
N ARG A 225 8.53 -17.84 8.38
CA ARG A 225 9.65 -18.57 9.00
C ARG A 225 9.35 -18.94 10.46
N LYS A 226 8.73 -18.04 11.23
CA LYS A 226 8.44 -18.28 12.65
C LYS A 226 7.25 -19.20 12.89
N PHE A 227 6.18 -19.05 12.09
CA PHE A 227 4.90 -19.73 12.34
C PHE A 227 4.53 -20.78 11.29
N GLY A 228 5.35 -20.96 10.27
CA GLY A 228 5.06 -21.78 9.10
C GLY A 228 4.20 -21.06 8.06
N LYS A 229 3.87 -21.78 6.98
CA LYS A 229 2.96 -21.28 5.94
C LYS A 229 1.58 -20.91 6.53
N PRO A 230 0.85 -19.96 5.92
CA PRO A 230 -0.57 -19.76 6.23
C PRO A 230 -1.36 -21.05 6.01
N ASP A 231 -2.40 -21.26 6.82
CA ASP A 231 -3.30 -22.41 6.73
C ASP A 231 -4.59 -22.06 5.99
N LEU A 232 -5.07 -20.82 6.14
CA LEU A 232 -6.27 -20.33 5.47
C LEU A 232 -5.98 -19.03 4.73
N PHE A 233 -6.55 -18.94 3.53
CA PHE A 233 -6.65 -17.71 2.77
C PHE A 233 -8.12 -17.31 2.69
N LEU A 234 -8.47 -16.25 3.42
CA LEU A 234 -9.80 -15.68 3.46
C LEU A 234 -9.81 -14.44 2.59
N THR A 235 -10.74 -14.40 1.64
CA THR A 235 -11.14 -13.14 1.02
C THR A 235 -12.52 -12.75 1.50
N PHE A 236 -12.73 -11.46 1.71
CA PHE A 236 -13.95 -10.91 2.25
C PHE A 236 -14.33 -9.68 1.45
N THR A 237 -15.59 -9.56 1.06
CA THR A 237 -16.15 -8.37 0.41
C THR A 237 -17.26 -7.83 1.30
N CYS A 238 -17.14 -6.58 1.77
CA CYS A 238 -18.16 -6.00 2.67
C CYS A 238 -19.55 -5.99 2.04
N ASN A 239 -20.54 -6.17 2.91
CA ASN A 239 -21.93 -6.03 2.58
C ASN A 239 -22.39 -4.60 2.92
N PRO A 240 -22.71 -3.75 1.92
CA PRO A 240 -23.12 -2.37 2.16
C PRO A 240 -24.45 -2.25 2.92
N SER A 241 -25.20 -3.35 3.06
CA SER A 241 -26.47 -3.41 3.79
C SER A 241 -26.31 -3.74 5.28
N TRP A 242 -25.10 -3.74 5.83
CA TRP A 242 -24.90 -3.87 7.27
C TRP A 242 -25.52 -2.71 8.04
N SER A 243 -26.14 -3.02 9.18
CA SER A 243 -26.76 -2.05 10.07
C SER A 243 -25.80 -0.92 10.46
N GLU A 244 -24.55 -1.25 10.73
CA GLU A 244 -23.50 -0.31 11.13
C GLU A 244 -23.23 0.73 10.04
N ILE A 245 -23.29 0.32 8.76
CA ILE A 245 -23.14 1.23 7.62
C ILE A 245 -24.41 2.06 7.46
N LEU A 246 -25.57 1.42 7.41
CA LEU A 246 -26.85 2.10 7.18
C LEU A 246 -27.18 3.11 8.29
N ASN A 247 -26.89 2.78 9.55
CA ASN A 247 -27.07 3.67 10.70
C ASN A 247 -26.08 4.85 10.71
N SER A 248 -25.00 4.78 9.93
CA SER A 248 -24.02 5.86 9.79
C SER A 248 -24.35 6.82 8.63
N MET A 249 -25.39 6.53 7.85
CA MET A 249 -25.86 7.39 6.76
C MET A 249 -26.81 8.47 7.30
N GLU A 250 -26.67 9.70 6.80
CA GLU A 250 -27.55 10.82 7.15
C GLU A 250 -28.40 11.24 5.93
N GLY A 251 -29.70 11.47 6.14
CA GLY A 251 -30.60 11.99 5.11
C GLY A 251 -30.69 11.10 3.88
N VAL A 252 -30.30 11.63 2.72
CA VAL A 252 -30.37 10.95 1.40
C VAL A 252 -29.07 10.25 0.99
N GLN A 253 -28.10 10.15 1.91
CA GLN A 253 -26.83 9.50 1.63
C GLN A 253 -27.02 8.02 1.33
N ARG A 254 -26.23 7.53 0.36
CA ARG A 254 -26.15 6.11 0.01
C ARG A 254 -24.76 5.62 0.36
N PRO A 255 -24.59 4.34 0.76
CA PRO A 255 -23.28 3.79 1.08
C PRO A 255 -22.26 4.06 -0.03
N GLU A 256 -22.63 3.85 -1.31
CA GLU A 256 -21.77 4.09 -2.48
C GLU A 256 -21.21 5.51 -2.60
N ASP A 257 -21.86 6.49 -1.95
CA ASP A 257 -21.48 7.90 -1.96
C ASP A 257 -20.58 8.29 -0.77
N ARG A 258 -20.34 7.38 0.19
CA ARG A 258 -19.56 7.59 1.42
C ARG A 258 -18.26 6.76 1.44
N PRO A 259 -17.26 7.10 0.60
CA PRO A 259 -15.99 6.39 0.51
C PRO A 259 -15.13 6.49 1.79
N ASP A 260 -15.53 7.32 2.75
CA ASP A 260 -14.94 7.46 4.09
C ASP A 260 -15.49 6.44 5.09
N ILE A 261 -16.74 5.98 4.91
CA ILE A 261 -17.37 4.94 5.74
C ILE A 261 -17.15 3.57 5.10
N ILE A 262 -17.44 3.47 3.80
CA ILE A 262 -17.24 2.24 3.05
C ILE A 262 -16.01 2.36 2.17
N ARG A 263 -15.11 1.39 2.24
CA ARG A 263 -13.97 1.31 1.34
C ARG A 263 -14.38 0.79 -0.05
N GLY A 264 -15.24 1.49 -0.79
CA GLY A 264 -15.87 0.91 -2.00
C GLY A 264 -16.52 -0.43 -1.64
N LEU A 265 -16.56 -1.44 -2.52
CA LEU A 265 -16.75 -2.83 -2.09
C LEU A 265 -15.44 -3.29 -1.42
N PRO A 266 -15.27 -3.17 -0.09
CA PRO A 266 -14.03 -3.41 0.64
C PRO A 266 -13.67 -4.87 0.49
N HIS A 267 -12.70 -5.13 -0.38
CA HIS A 267 -12.14 -6.46 -0.52
C HIS A 267 -10.91 -6.56 0.38
N ALA A 268 -10.94 -7.51 1.31
CA ALA A 268 -9.82 -7.84 2.17
C ALA A 268 -9.26 -9.20 1.77
N HIS A 269 -7.93 -9.28 1.71
CA HIS A 269 -7.19 -10.53 1.62
C HIS A 269 -6.54 -10.78 2.97
N ILE A 270 -6.90 -11.89 3.61
CA ILE A 270 -6.48 -12.21 4.97
C ILE A 270 -5.85 -13.59 4.94
N LEU A 271 -4.61 -13.66 5.43
CA LEU A 271 -3.88 -14.91 5.59
C LEU A 271 -3.83 -15.24 7.08
N LEU A 272 -4.25 -16.45 7.42
CA LEU A 272 -4.35 -16.92 8.79
C LEU A 272 -3.41 -18.11 8.98
N THR A 273 -2.55 -18.00 9.98
CA THR A 273 -1.76 -19.13 10.48
C THR A 273 -2.37 -19.57 11.80
N LEU A 274 -2.89 -20.79 11.82
CA LEU A 274 -3.50 -21.41 12.98
C LEU A 274 -2.42 -21.90 13.95
N ASP A 275 -2.80 -22.03 15.22
CA ASP A 275 -1.99 -22.66 16.25
C ASP A 275 -1.66 -24.13 15.90
N SER A 276 -0.54 -24.67 16.41
CA SER A 276 -0.05 -26.02 16.07
C SER A 276 -1.09 -27.11 16.35
N GLU A 277 -1.86 -26.94 17.41
CA GLU A 277 -2.89 -27.88 17.88
C GLU A 277 -4.21 -27.77 17.10
N ARG A 278 -4.34 -26.72 16.28
CA ARG A 278 -5.55 -26.42 15.50
C ARG A 278 -5.31 -26.43 13.99
N LYS A 279 -4.14 -26.92 13.54
CA LYS A 279 -3.81 -27.05 12.13
C LYS A 279 -4.80 -27.98 11.41
N ILE A 280 -5.19 -27.59 10.20
CA ILE A 280 -6.02 -28.41 9.31
C ILE A 280 -5.07 -29.39 8.59
N ARG A 281 -5.13 -30.69 8.92
CA ARG A 281 -4.17 -31.69 8.43
C ARG A 281 -4.80 -32.77 7.57
N THR A 282 -6.09 -33.00 7.72
CA THR A 282 -6.80 -34.08 7.03
C THR A 282 -7.95 -33.53 6.19
N LYS A 283 -8.41 -34.32 5.21
CA LYS A 283 -9.63 -34.04 4.44
C LYS A 283 -10.86 -33.85 5.34
N HIS A 284 -10.93 -34.64 6.42
CA HIS A 284 -11.98 -34.52 7.42
C HIS A 284 -11.95 -33.16 8.13
N ASP A 285 -10.76 -32.66 8.48
CA ASP A 285 -10.61 -31.32 9.06
C ASP A 285 -11.06 -30.25 8.08
N ILE A 286 -10.73 -30.39 6.79
CA ILE A 286 -11.15 -29.45 5.75
C ILE A 286 -12.68 -29.39 5.71
N ASP A 287 -13.35 -30.53 5.57
CA ASP A 287 -14.81 -30.62 5.47
C ASP A 287 -15.52 -30.14 6.73
N LYS A 288 -14.84 -30.17 7.89
CA LYS A 288 -15.35 -29.62 9.14
C LYS A 288 -15.38 -28.10 9.16
N PHE A 289 -14.44 -27.44 8.48
CA PHE A 289 -14.28 -25.98 8.53
C PHE A 289 -14.68 -25.26 7.24
N VAL A 290 -14.67 -25.94 6.11
CA VAL A 290 -14.95 -25.35 4.80
C VAL A 290 -15.98 -26.21 4.07
N SER A 291 -17.05 -25.55 3.62
CA SER A 291 -18.08 -26.15 2.78
C SER A 291 -18.11 -25.43 1.43
N ALA A 292 -18.41 -26.17 0.38
CA ALA A 292 -18.73 -25.63 -0.93
C ALA A 292 -20.11 -26.13 -1.41
N GLU A 293 -21.01 -26.40 -0.46
CA GLU A 293 -22.33 -26.96 -0.69
C GLU A 293 -23.43 -26.01 -0.22
N LEU A 294 -24.62 -26.12 -0.80
CA LEU A 294 -25.84 -25.51 -0.30
C LEU A 294 -26.21 -26.19 1.04
N PRO A 295 -26.46 -25.41 2.11
CA PRO A 295 -26.98 -25.94 3.36
C PRO A 295 -28.38 -26.52 3.18
N ASP A 296 -28.78 -27.47 4.02
CA ASP A 296 -30.17 -27.91 4.07
C ASP A 296 -31.04 -26.83 4.76
N PRO A 297 -32.02 -26.22 4.06
CA PRO A 297 -32.89 -25.20 4.63
C PRO A 297 -33.74 -25.70 5.81
N CYS A 298 -33.98 -27.00 5.92
CA CYS A 298 -34.70 -27.58 7.06
C CYS A 298 -33.86 -27.54 8.35
N THR A 299 -32.53 -27.54 8.21
CA THR A 299 -31.59 -27.55 9.36
C THR A 299 -31.04 -26.17 9.68
N ASP A 300 -30.72 -25.37 8.66
CA ASP A 300 -30.16 -24.02 8.83
C ASP A 300 -30.63 -23.09 7.70
N LEU A 301 -31.90 -22.68 7.79
CA LEU A 301 -32.52 -21.75 6.85
C LEU A 301 -31.72 -20.45 6.69
N ARG A 302 -31.15 -19.94 7.79
CA ARG A 302 -30.39 -18.68 7.77
C ARG A 302 -29.11 -18.84 6.95
N LEU A 303 -28.33 -19.90 7.16
CA LEU A 303 -27.13 -20.14 6.37
C LEU A 303 -27.50 -20.37 4.90
N PHE A 304 -28.57 -21.12 4.63
CA PHE A 304 -29.06 -21.34 3.25
C PHE A 304 -29.36 -20.02 2.54
N GLN A 305 -30.09 -19.10 3.18
CA GLN A 305 -30.38 -17.77 2.66
C GLN A 305 -29.12 -16.95 2.38
N ILE A 306 -28.12 -17.00 3.27
CA ILE A 306 -26.87 -16.26 3.07
C ILE A 306 -26.03 -16.89 1.94
N VAL A 307 -25.95 -18.22 1.86
CA VAL A 307 -25.20 -18.93 0.80
C VAL A 307 -25.81 -18.65 -0.57
N THR A 308 -27.13 -18.79 -0.70
CA THR A 308 -27.83 -18.51 -1.97
C THR A 308 -27.71 -17.04 -2.39
N LYS A 309 -27.66 -16.11 -1.43
CA LYS A 309 -27.49 -14.68 -1.71
C LYS A 309 -26.05 -14.28 -2.06
N CYS A 310 -25.05 -14.83 -1.35
CA CYS A 310 -23.70 -14.27 -1.33
C CYS A 310 -22.60 -15.22 -1.80
N MET A 311 -22.86 -16.53 -1.89
CA MET A 311 -21.82 -17.53 -2.18
C MET A 311 -22.01 -18.24 -3.52
N VAL A 312 -23.17 -18.09 -4.15
CA VAL A 312 -23.42 -18.60 -5.50
C VAL A 312 -22.63 -17.75 -6.49
N HIS A 313 -21.70 -18.38 -7.20
CA HIS A 313 -21.06 -17.77 -8.34
C HIS A 313 -22.13 -17.49 -9.39
N GLY A 314 -22.19 -16.23 -9.86
CA GLY A 314 -23.19 -15.83 -10.85
C GLY A 314 -23.16 -16.78 -12.05
N PRO A 315 -24.33 -17.14 -12.60
CA PRO A 315 -24.38 -18.01 -13.77
C PRO A 315 -23.55 -17.39 -14.87
N CYS A 316 -22.62 -18.17 -15.39
CA CYS A 316 -21.66 -17.79 -16.42
C CYS A 316 -21.52 -18.96 -17.41
N GLY A 317 -20.56 -18.87 -18.34
CA GLY A 317 -20.39 -19.88 -19.36
C GLY A 317 -21.54 -19.84 -20.35
N THR A 318 -22.10 -21.00 -20.67
CA THR A 318 -23.24 -21.13 -21.60
C THR A 318 -24.51 -20.47 -21.08
N ILE A 319 -24.67 -20.33 -19.76
CA ILE A 319 -25.85 -19.72 -19.14
C ILE A 319 -25.83 -18.20 -19.28
N ASN A 320 -24.64 -17.59 -19.28
CA ASN A 320 -24.47 -16.15 -19.49
C ASN A 320 -23.03 -15.81 -19.91
N ILE A 321 -22.82 -15.71 -21.22
CA ILE A 321 -21.52 -15.41 -21.83
C ILE A 321 -21.03 -13.99 -21.53
N ASN A 322 -21.94 -13.07 -21.17
CA ASN A 322 -21.62 -11.67 -20.88
C ASN A 322 -21.21 -11.44 -19.41
N SER A 323 -21.08 -12.51 -18.63
CA SER A 323 -20.66 -12.38 -17.22
C SER A 323 -19.24 -11.81 -17.11
N PRO A 324 -18.96 -10.88 -16.18
CA PRO A 324 -17.63 -10.26 -16.04
C PRO A 324 -16.47 -11.25 -15.80
N CYS A 325 -16.78 -12.47 -15.37
CA CYS A 325 -15.81 -13.54 -15.15
C CYS A 325 -15.42 -14.29 -16.43
N MET A 326 -16.10 -14.06 -17.55
CA MET A 326 -15.83 -14.74 -18.82
C MET A 326 -14.60 -14.12 -19.48
N ARG A 327 -13.63 -14.97 -19.84
CA ARG A 327 -12.49 -14.64 -20.69
C ARG A 327 -12.31 -15.74 -21.72
N ASP A 328 -12.14 -15.37 -22.98
CA ASP A 328 -11.88 -16.32 -24.07
C ASP A 328 -12.92 -17.47 -24.11
N GLY A 329 -14.20 -17.14 -23.88
CA GLY A 329 -15.31 -18.09 -23.88
C GLY A 329 -15.40 -19.01 -22.66
N GLN A 330 -14.51 -18.87 -21.66
CA GLN A 330 -14.50 -19.68 -20.44
C GLN A 330 -14.57 -18.83 -19.17
N CYS A 331 -15.13 -19.40 -18.09
CA CYS A 331 -15.08 -18.74 -16.80
C CYS A 331 -13.65 -18.77 -16.26
N CYS A 332 -13.07 -17.59 -15.96
CA CYS A 332 -11.71 -17.49 -15.39
C CYS A 332 -11.56 -18.16 -14.01
N LYS A 333 -12.68 -18.45 -13.33
CA LYS A 333 -12.73 -19.18 -12.06
C LYS A 333 -13.14 -20.65 -12.25
N SER A 334 -13.30 -21.11 -13.49
CA SER A 334 -13.67 -22.48 -13.89
C SER A 334 -14.97 -22.95 -13.23
N PHE A 335 -16.00 -22.11 -13.26
CA PHE A 335 -17.37 -22.49 -12.92
C PHE A 335 -18.15 -22.88 -14.19
N PRO A 336 -19.10 -23.83 -14.11
CA PRO A 336 -19.42 -24.65 -12.94
C PRO A 336 -18.28 -25.62 -12.58
N LYS A 337 -18.11 -25.91 -11.29
CA LYS A 337 -17.16 -26.92 -10.81
C LYS A 337 -17.68 -28.33 -11.10
N GLN A 338 -16.84 -29.35 -10.94
CA GLN A 338 -17.27 -30.75 -11.01
C GLN A 338 -17.91 -31.16 -9.68
N PHE A 339 -18.87 -32.09 -9.73
CA PHE A 339 -19.32 -32.79 -8.53
C PHE A 339 -18.21 -33.70 -8.01
N LYS A 340 -18.11 -33.78 -6.68
CA LYS A 340 -17.13 -34.59 -5.96
C LYS A 340 -17.74 -35.02 -4.63
N ASP A 341 -17.75 -36.32 -4.36
CA ASP A 341 -18.31 -36.85 -3.12
C ASP A 341 -17.38 -36.64 -1.91
N ASP A 342 -16.07 -36.54 -2.17
CA ASP A 342 -15.05 -36.32 -1.15
C ASP A 342 -14.09 -35.19 -1.53
N THR A 343 -13.54 -34.53 -0.52
CA THR A 343 -12.49 -33.53 -0.70
C THR A 343 -11.19 -34.18 -1.16
N GLU A 344 -10.54 -33.59 -2.16
CA GLU A 344 -9.25 -34.04 -2.72
C GLU A 344 -8.18 -32.96 -2.56
N GLU A 345 -6.99 -33.39 -2.11
CA GLU A 345 -5.83 -32.51 -2.06
C GLU A 345 -5.28 -32.30 -3.46
N ASN A 346 -5.00 -31.05 -3.80
CA ASN A 346 -4.38 -30.71 -5.06
C ASN A 346 -2.93 -30.31 -4.81
N VAL A 347 -1.98 -31.19 -5.18
CA VAL A 347 -0.53 -30.97 -5.04
C VAL A 347 -0.08 -29.67 -5.72
N ASN A 348 -0.80 -29.24 -6.76
CA ASN A 348 -0.43 -28.12 -7.60
C ASN A 348 -1.35 -26.89 -7.50
N GLY A 349 -2.38 -26.90 -6.66
CA GLY A 349 -3.40 -25.85 -6.61
C GLY A 349 -4.13 -25.73 -5.27
N TYR A 350 -5.30 -25.09 -5.30
CA TYR A 350 -6.24 -25.09 -4.17
C TYR A 350 -6.92 -26.46 -4.04
N THR A 351 -7.32 -26.80 -2.82
CA THR A 351 -8.08 -28.02 -2.52
C THR A 351 -9.32 -28.12 -3.40
N ILE A 352 -9.60 -29.33 -3.90
CA ILE A 352 -10.85 -29.62 -4.59
C ILE A 352 -11.85 -30.02 -3.51
N TYR A 353 -12.73 -29.08 -3.13
CA TYR A 353 -13.73 -29.31 -2.09
C TYR A 353 -14.84 -30.26 -2.54
N ARG A 354 -15.34 -31.04 -1.59
CA ARG A 354 -16.57 -31.82 -1.71
C ARG A 354 -17.73 -30.95 -2.21
N ARG A 355 -18.42 -31.45 -3.23
CA ARG A 355 -19.62 -30.90 -3.87
C ARG A 355 -20.49 -32.07 -4.29
N ARG A 356 -21.32 -32.59 -3.38
CA ARG A 356 -22.21 -33.72 -3.70
C ARG A 356 -23.32 -33.27 -4.64
N ALA A 357 -23.78 -34.20 -5.47
CA ALA A 357 -24.96 -33.97 -6.29
C ALA A 357 -26.19 -33.89 -5.38
N THR A 358 -26.95 -32.80 -5.51
CA THR A 358 -28.22 -32.56 -4.81
C THR A 358 -29.22 -31.98 -5.80
N GLU A 359 -30.49 -32.02 -5.45
CA GLU A 359 -31.53 -31.33 -6.22
C GLU A 359 -31.17 -29.84 -6.37
N PRO A 360 -31.23 -29.28 -7.59
CA PRO A 360 -31.00 -27.87 -7.82
C PRO A 360 -32.03 -27.00 -7.09
N VAL A 361 -31.61 -25.82 -6.64
CA VAL A 361 -32.47 -24.81 -6.03
C VAL A 361 -32.60 -23.60 -6.94
N GLN A 362 -33.76 -22.94 -6.90
CA GLN A 362 -33.98 -21.72 -7.65
C GLN A 362 -33.35 -20.52 -6.93
N VAL A 363 -32.39 -19.86 -7.58
CA VAL A 363 -31.76 -18.62 -7.11
C VAL A 363 -32.01 -17.53 -8.15
N GLY A 364 -32.96 -16.64 -7.86
CA GLY A 364 -33.45 -15.67 -8.84
C GLY A 364 -34.13 -16.39 -10.01
N LYS A 365 -33.61 -16.20 -11.23
CA LYS A 365 -34.14 -16.84 -12.46
C LYS A 365 -33.39 -18.11 -12.88
N TYR A 366 -32.48 -18.59 -12.03
CA TYR A 366 -31.53 -19.65 -12.38
C TYR A 366 -31.68 -20.85 -11.47
N SER A 367 -31.62 -22.05 -12.07
CA SER A 367 -31.53 -23.32 -11.35
C SER A 367 -30.06 -23.60 -11.03
N ILE A 368 -29.73 -23.65 -9.74
CA ILE A 368 -28.35 -23.69 -9.25
C ILE A 368 -28.16 -24.89 -8.32
N ASP A 369 -27.02 -25.57 -8.45
CA ASP A 369 -26.60 -26.66 -7.58
C ASP A 369 -25.22 -26.38 -6.93
N ASN A 370 -24.69 -27.35 -6.20
CA ASN A 370 -23.41 -27.26 -5.49
C ASN A 370 -22.20 -26.96 -6.38
N ARG A 371 -22.28 -27.08 -7.71
CA ARG A 371 -21.16 -26.75 -8.62
C ARG A 371 -20.89 -25.25 -8.69
N TRP A 372 -21.85 -24.42 -8.29
CA TRP A 372 -21.78 -22.96 -8.36
C TRP A 372 -21.40 -22.30 -7.04
N VAL A 373 -21.34 -23.05 -5.93
CA VAL A 373 -21.11 -22.48 -4.61
C VAL A 373 -19.61 -22.23 -4.37
N ALA A 374 -19.20 -21.00 -4.11
CA ALA A 374 -17.83 -20.70 -3.69
C ALA A 374 -17.55 -21.26 -2.27
N PRO A 375 -16.32 -21.72 -1.96
CA PRO A 375 -16.02 -22.29 -0.65
C PRO A 375 -16.11 -21.25 0.48
N TYR A 376 -16.75 -21.64 1.58
CA TYR A 376 -17.00 -20.79 2.75
C TYR A 376 -16.87 -21.56 4.06
N ASN A 377 -16.59 -20.84 5.14
CA ASN A 377 -16.76 -21.37 6.48
C ASN A 377 -18.18 -21.03 6.99
N PRO A 378 -19.02 -22.02 7.36
CA PRO A 378 -20.40 -21.79 7.77
C PRO A 378 -20.58 -20.80 8.93
N TRP A 379 -19.68 -20.84 9.93
CA TRP A 379 -19.76 -19.97 11.09
C TRP A 379 -19.37 -18.53 10.74
N LEU A 380 -18.26 -18.34 10.04
CA LEU A 380 -17.81 -17.02 9.58
C LEU A 380 -18.84 -16.37 8.67
N LEU A 381 -19.42 -17.14 7.73
CA LEU A 381 -20.42 -16.63 6.81
C LEU A 381 -21.68 -16.15 7.55
N LYS A 382 -22.18 -16.92 8.52
CA LYS A 382 -23.32 -16.50 9.36
C LYS A 382 -23.04 -15.26 10.19
N LYS A 383 -21.82 -15.17 10.75
CA LYS A 383 -21.40 -14.07 11.61
C LYS A 383 -21.22 -12.78 10.82
N ILE A 384 -20.58 -12.86 9.65
CA ILE A 384 -20.19 -11.70 8.84
C ILE A 384 -21.30 -11.30 7.88
N ASN A 385 -22.13 -12.25 7.40
CA ASN A 385 -23.23 -11.98 6.47
C ASN A 385 -22.79 -11.17 5.24
N ALA A 386 -21.75 -11.65 4.56
CA ALA A 386 -21.21 -11.03 3.36
C ALA A 386 -20.55 -12.08 2.46
N HIS A 387 -20.25 -11.74 1.20
CA HIS A 387 -19.51 -12.63 0.32
C HIS A 387 -18.10 -12.84 0.89
N ILE A 388 -17.78 -14.11 1.18
CA ILE A 388 -16.42 -14.54 1.55
C ILE A 388 -15.92 -15.57 0.55
N ASN A 389 -14.63 -15.88 0.58
CA ASN A 389 -14.08 -17.08 -0.04
C ASN A 389 -13.00 -17.60 0.89
N VAL A 390 -13.19 -18.80 1.42
CA VAL A 390 -12.24 -19.43 2.35
C VAL A 390 -11.52 -20.54 1.61
N GLU A 391 -10.21 -20.40 1.44
CA GLU A 391 -9.36 -21.40 0.83
C GLU A 391 -8.41 -22.03 1.86
N VAL A 392 -8.31 -23.35 1.87
CA VAL A 392 -7.27 -24.06 2.62
C VAL A 392 -5.96 -24.03 1.85
N CYS A 393 -4.92 -23.50 2.48
CA CYS A 393 -3.59 -23.37 1.90
C CYS A 393 -2.83 -24.69 1.97
N ALA A 394 -3.10 -25.62 1.04
CA ALA A 394 -2.47 -26.93 1.01
C ALA A 394 -0.95 -26.86 0.70
N SER A 395 -0.54 -26.06 -0.30
CA SER A 395 0.84 -26.05 -0.80
C SER A 395 1.62 -24.76 -0.50
N VAL A 396 2.95 -24.81 -0.66
CA VAL A 396 3.87 -23.65 -0.61
C VAL A 396 3.54 -22.60 -1.68
N LYS A 397 2.79 -22.96 -2.75
CA LYS A 397 2.27 -21.97 -3.71
C LYS A 397 1.39 -20.92 -3.03
N SER A 398 0.74 -21.24 -1.90
CA SER A 398 0.00 -20.27 -1.08
C SER A 398 0.90 -19.17 -0.51
N VAL A 399 2.18 -19.48 -0.24
CA VAL A 399 3.19 -18.48 0.14
C VAL A 399 3.50 -17.57 -1.06
N LYS A 400 3.51 -18.07 -2.30
CA LYS A 400 3.60 -17.22 -3.51
C LYS A 400 2.38 -16.31 -3.68
N TYR A 401 1.22 -16.62 -3.09
CA TYR A 401 0.10 -15.71 -3.08
C TYR A 401 0.29 -14.51 -2.15
N LEU A 402 1.11 -14.61 -1.08
CA LEU A 402 1.59 -13.42 -0.34
C LEU A 402 2.27 -12.45 -1.32
N TYR A 403 3.16 -12.98 -2.16
CA TYR A 403 3.83 -12.20 -3.19
C TYR A 403 2.83 -11.50 -4.11
N LYS A 404 1.82 -12.21 -4.62
CA LYS A 404 0.80 -11.62 -5.50
C LYS A 404 0.12 -10.40 -4.87
N TYR A 405 -0.21 -10.40 -3.58
CA TYR A 405 -0.99 -9.32 -2.95
C TYR A 405 -0.13 -8.22 -2.33
N VAL A 406 1.11 -8.53 -1.92
CA VAL A 406 2.08 -7.51 -1.48
C VAL A 406 2.73 -6.78 -2.65
N TYR A 407 3.00 -7.51 -3.74
CA TYR A 407 3.57 -6.99 -4.98
C TYR A 407 2.52 -6.76 -6.05
N LYS A 408 1.21 -6.88 -5.75
CA LYS A 408 0.20 -6.38 -6.69
C LYS A 408 0.42 -4.88 -6.76
N GLY A 409 1.12 -4.44 -7.82
CA GLY A 409 1.13 -3.05 -8.21
C GLY A 409 -0.30 -2.59 -8.45
N HIS A 410 -0.48 -1.28 -8.57
CA HIS A 410 -1.76 -0.72 -8.94
C HIS A 410 -2.17 -1.28 -10.31
N ASP A 411 -3.48 -1.44 -10.53
CA ASP A 411 -3.96 -1.80 -11.86
C ASP A 411 -3.51 -0.69 -12.82
N ALA A 412 -2.76 -1.06 -13.86
CA ALA A 412 -2.07 -0.11 -14.72
C ALA A 412 -2.21 -0.44 -16.20
N VAL A 413 -2.32 0.61 -17.03
CA VAL A 413 -2.15 0.52 -18.50
C VAL A 413 -0.77 1.08 -18.84
N SER A 414 0.16 0.22 -19.26
CA SER A 414 1.53 0.62 -19.60
C SER A 414 1.60 1.10 -21.06
N VAL A 415 2.00 2.35 -21.27
CA VAL A 415 2.46 2.87 -22.57
C VAL A 415 3.88 3.36 -22.37
N LYS A 416 4.87 2.64 -22.91
CA LYS A 416 6.28 3.00 -22.73
C LYS A 416 6.77 3.79 -23.94
N ILE A 417 7.10 5.06 -23.75
CA ILE A 417 7.80 5.87 -24.77
C ILE A 417 9.28 5.89 -24.38
N GLN A 418 10.10 5.08 -25.07
CA GLN A 418 11.54 4.99 -24.80
C GLN A 418 12.28 5.95 -25.73
N LYS A 419 13.12 6.83 -25.20
CA LYS A 419 14.03 7.66 -26.00
C LYS A 419 15.19 6.79 -26.51
N GLU A 420 15.54 6.91 -27.79
CA GLU A 420 16.67 6.18 -28.37
C GLU A 420 18.00 6.57 -27.71
N GLY A 421 18.83 5.59 -27.34
CA GLY A 421 20.23 5.78 -26.94
C GLY A 421 20.53 6.03 -25.44
N ALA A 422 19.53 6.09 -24.56
CA ALA A 422 19.73 6.27 -23.11
C ALA A 422 18.88 5.31 -22.27
N LEU A 423 19.47 4.78 -21.19
CA LEU A 423 18.75 3.97 -20.20
C LEU A 423 18.39 4.86 -19.00
N ASP A 424 17.26 5.57 -19.12
CA ASP A 424 16.66 6.31 -18.02
C ASP A 424 15.98 5.33 -17.04
N HIS A 425 16.26 5.46 -15.74
CA HIS A 425 15.58 4.71 -14.69
C HIS A 425 14.82 5.70 -13.80
N ASP A 426 13.59 6.04 -14.21
CA ASP A 426 12.67 6.89 -13.46
C ASP A 426 11.57 6.05 -12.80
N GLU A 427 11.75 5.75 -11.52
CA GLU A 427 10.75 5.01 -10.74
C GLU A 427 9.52 5.84 -10.41
N ILE A 428 9.60 7.18 -10.44
CA ILE A 428 8.41 8.05 -10.28
C ILE A 428 7.54 7.92 -11.52
N LEU A 429 8.14 7.99 -12.71
CA LEU A 429 7.41 7.81 -13.96
C LEU A 429 6.77 6.42 -14.02
N SER A 430 7.54 5.37 -13.72
CA SER A 430 7.04 3.99 -13.64
C SER A 430 5.92 3.80 -12.60
N PHE A 431 5.91 4.62 -11.56
CA PHE A 431 4.90 4.57 -10.49
C PHE A 431 3.61 5.32 -10.85
N VAL A 432 3.70 6.40 -11.65
CA VAL A 432 2.58 7.25 -12.05
C VAL A 432 1.91 6.75 -13.34
N GLU A 433 2.70 6.30 -14.31
CA GLU A 433 2.19 5.90 -15.63
C GLU A 433 1.15 4.78 -15.51
N GLY A 434 -0.04 5.05 -16.06
CA GLY A 434 -1.11 4.07 -16.19
C GLY A 434 -1.86 3.74 -14.89
N ARG A 435 -1.48 4.28 -13.74
CA ARG A 435 -2.05 3.91 -12.43
C ARG A 435 -3.51 4.32 -12.31
N TYR A 436 -4.39 3.34 -12.11
CA TYR A 436 -5.75 3.58 -11.63
C TYR A 436 -5.76 3.79 -10.11
N VAL A 437 -6.43 4.84 -9.64
CA VAL A 437 -6.64 5.10 -8.21
C VAL A 437 -8.14 5.16 -7.96
N SER A 438 -8.62 4.28 -7.09
CA SER A 438 -10.02 4.29 -6.66
C SER A 438 -10.27 5.36 -5.60
N VAL A 439 -11.49 5.91 -5.55
CA VAL A 439 -11.91 6.89 -4.53
C VAL A 439 -11.65 6.39 -3.10
N PRO A 440 -11.96 5.13 -2.74
CA PRO A 440 -11.64 4.60 -1.42
C PRO A 440 -10.15 4.52 -1.12
N GLU A 441 -9.32 4.16 -2.11
CA GLU A 441 -7.88 4.18 -1.93
C GLU A 441 -7.38 5.61 -1.67
N ALA A 442 -7.83 6.58 -2.46
CA ALA A 442 -7.51 7.99 -2.29
C ALA A 442 -7.92 8.51 -0.89
N MET A 443 -9.14 8.21 -0.45
CA MET A 443 -9.65 8.54 0.88
C MET A 443 -8.78 7.96 2.00
N TRP A 444 -8.45 6.66 1.92
CA TRP A 444 -7.60 6.00 2.93
C TRP A 444 -6.20 6.61 2.99
N ARG A 445 -5.62 6.90 1.82
CA ARG A 445 -4.28 7.49 1.72
C ARG A 445 -4.23 8.91 2.25
N LEU A 446 -5.27 9.71 1.96
CA LEU A 446 -5.39 11.08 2.46
C LEU A 446 -5.50 11.13 3.99
N ASN A 447 -6.12 10.11 4.60
CA ASN A 447 -6.23 9.97 6.05
C ASN A 447 -5.05 9.22 6.71
N GLU A 448 -4.00 8.88 5.95
CA GLU A 448 -2.85 8.08 6.43
C GLU A 448 -3.23 6.72 7.03
N PHE A 449 -4.36 6.15 6.62
CA PHE A 449 -4.76 4.83 7.08
C PHE A 449 -3.87 3.74 6.49
N ASN A 450 -3.54 2.74 7.30
CA ASN A 450 -2.74 1.60 6.87
C ASN A 450 -3.52 0.76 5.83
N LEU A 451 -2.91 0.50 4.68
CA LEU A 451 -3.50 -0.36 3.63
C LEU A 451 -3.25 -1.86 3.86
N SER A 452 -2.30 -2.18 4.72
CA SER A 452 -1.99 -3.54 5.16
C SER A 452 -1.77 -3.57 6.65
N HIS A 453 -2.05 -4.71 7.27
CA HIS A 453 -1.91 -4.90 8.70
C HIS A 453 -1.24 -6.25 8.97
N LYS A 454 -0.42 -6.30 10.03
CA LYS A 454 0.27 -7.51 10.50
C LYS A 454 0.05 -7.62 12.00
N SER A 455 -0.26 -8.82 12.47
CA SER A 455 -0.49 -9.09 13.90
C SER A 455 0.79 -8.98 14.74
N HIS A 456 1.97 -9.10 14.12
CA HIS A 456 3.26 -9.09 14.79
C HIS A 456 4.11 -7.91 14.34
N THR A 457 4.90 -7.36 15.27
CA THR A 457 5.92 -6.35 14.97
C THR A 457 7.20 -7.04 14.51
N VAL A 458 7.66 -6.72 13.29
CA VAL A 458 8.93 -7.22 12.77
C VAL A 458 10.03 -6.19 13.01
N VAL A 459 11.01 -6.54 13.85
CA VAL A 459 12.19 -5.74 14.16
C VAL A 459 13.30 -6.12 13.18
N ARG A 460 13.69 -5.17 12.34
CA ARG A 460 14.73 -5.36 11.33
C ARG A 460 16.10 -5.23 12.00
N LEU A 461 16.87 -6.31 11.98
CA LEU A 461 18.18 -6.42 12.60
C LEU A 461 19.28 -6.12 11.58
N ALA A 462 20.34 -5.44 12.00
CA ALA A 462 21.52 -5.19 11.19
C ALA A 462 22.37 -6.46 11.01
N VAL A 463 22.97 -6.61 9.83
CA VAL A 463 24.02 -7.58 9.51
C VAL A 463 25.03 -6.86 8.63
N HIS A 464 26.27 -6.77 9.09
CA HIS A 464 27.37 -6.13 8.39
C HIS A 464 28.70 -6.67 8.91
N LEU A 465 29.76 -6.52 8.12
CA LEU A 465 31.12 -6.82 8.54
C LEU A 465 31.67 -5.70 9.44
N PRO A 466 32.81 -5.92 10.13
CA PRO A 466 33.50 -4.86 10.87
C PRO A 466 33.68 -3.60 10.01
N GLN A 467 33.34 -2.44 10.56
CA GLN A 467 33.43 -1.11 9.93
C GLN A 467 32.62 -0.93 8.62
N GLN A 468 31.78 -1.91 8.24
CA GLN A 468 30.90 -1.85 7.08
C GLN A 468 29.43 -1.66 7.47
N GLN A 469 29.16 -1.07 8.64
CA GLN A 469 27.78 -0.73 9.01
C GLN A 469 27.17 0.23 8.00
N PRO A 470 25.86 0.09 7.69
CA PRO A 470 25.18 1.06 6.85
C PRO A 470 25.11 2.41 7.57
N ILE A 471 25.63 3.44 6.91
CA ILE A 471 25.62 4.84 7.32
C ILE A 471 24.55 5.57 6.48
N VAL A 472 23.97 6.61 7.06
CA VAL A 472 23.03 7.47 6.33
C VAL A 472 23.65 8.85 6.27
N TYR A 473 23.90 9.33 5.06
CA TYR A 473 24.45 10.66 4.80
C TYR A 473 23.66 11.39 3.72
N GLN A 474 23.77 12.72 3.76
CA GLN A 474 23.39 13.62 2.66
C GLN A 474 24.66 13.91 1.86
N ASP A 475 24.52 14.06 0.56
CA ASP A 475 25.61 14.44 -0.35
C ASP A 475 26.38 15.65 0.20
N GLY A 476 27.71 15.53 0.33
CA GLY A 476 28.58 16.55 0.93
C GLY A 476 28.69 16.54 2.46
N GLN A 477 28.03 15.59 3.16
CA GLN A 477 28.14 15.40 4.62
C GLN A 477 28.72 14.02 5.01
N GLU A 478 29.48 13.38 4.12
CA GLU A 478 30.02 12.03 4.28
C GLU A 478 30.86 11.93 5.56
N ALA A 479 31.81 12.84 5.74
CA ALA A 479 32.73 12.84 6.87
C ALA A 479 32.00 12.94 8.22
N GLN A 480 30.99 13.82 8.31
CA GLN A 480 30.18 13.96 9.52
C GLN A 480 29.34 12.71 9.77
N ALA A 481 28.82 12.08 8.71
CA ALA A 481 28.04 10.87 8.84
C ALA A 481 28.90 9.68 9.32
N ILE A 482 30.14 9.58 8.84
CA ILE A 482 31.13 8.61 9.32
C ILE A 482 31.40 8.82 10.82
N GLN A 483 31.66 10.07 11.24
CA GLN A 483 31.87 10.39 12.66
C GLN A 483 30.65 10.02 13.52
N ARG A 484 29.43 10.35 13.06
CA ARG A 484 28.20 9.97 13.74
C ARG A 484 28.00 8.45 13.81
N ALA A 485 28.35 7.73 12.74
CA ALA A 485 28.23 6.27 12.71
C ALA A 485 29.24 5.59 13.64
N ALA A 486 30.45 6.12 13.76
CA ALA A 486 31.46 5.61 14.69
C ALA A 486 31.01 5.67 16.16
N LEU A 487 30.18 6.66 16.51
CA LEU A 487 29.64 6.84 17.86
C LEU A 487 28.37 6.01 18.14
N ARG A 488 27.74 5.43 17.12
CA ARG A 488 26.44 4.76 17.24
C ARG A 488 26.58 3.27 17.04
N LYS A 489 26.02 2.50 17.97
CA LYS A 489 25.99 1.05 17.86
C LYS A 489 24.82 0.60 16.99
N THR A 490 25.04 -0.47 16.22
CA THR A 490 24.00 -1.14 15.46
C THR A 490 23.31 -2.16 16.36
N THR A 491 22.17 -2.72 15.93
CA THR A 491 21.54 -3.81 16.68
C THR A 491 22.47 -5.01 16.86
N LEU A 492 23.42 -5.22 15.92
CA LEU A 492 24.38 -6.32 15.95
C LEU A 492 25.49 -6.05 16.96
N THR A 493 26.13 -4.87 16.90
CA THR A 493 27.22 -4.56 17.84
C THR A 493 26.71 -4.36 19.26
N SER A 494 25.49 -3.84 19.44
CA SER A 494 24.87 -3.79 20.77
C SER A 494 24.46 -5.18 21.28
N TRP A 495 24.20 -6.16 20.41
CA TRP A 495 23.93 -7.54 20.84
C TRP A 495 25.19 -8.20 21.41
N PHE A 496 26.35 -7.93 20.82
CA PHE A 496 27.64 -8.36 21.37
C PHE A 496 27.87 -7.83 22.79
N GLU A 497 27.63 -6.54 22.99
CA GLU A 497 27.73 -5.94 24.32
C GLU A 497 26.67 -6.47 25.28
N LEU A 498 25.45 -6.73 24.81
CA LEU A 498 24.41 -7.33 25.62
C LEU A 498 24.86 -8.69 26.15
N ASN A 499 25.41 -9.55 25.28
CA ASN A 499 25.90 -10.86 25.67
C ASN A 499 27.02 -10.77 26.71
N LYS A 500 27.98 -9.84 26.56
CA LYS A 500 29.03 -9.61 27.56
C LYS A 500 28.48 -9.29 28.96
N ASN A 501 27.38 -8.54 29.03
CA ASN A 501 26.91 -7.92 30.26
C ASN A 501 25.70 -8.62 30.88
N ASP A 502 24.92 -9.37 30.10
CA ASP A 502 23.71 -10.05 30.54
C ASP A 502 23.76 -11.54 30.16
N PRO A 503 24.15 -12.42 31.11
CA PRO A 503 24.17 -13.86 30.87
C PRO A 503 22.84 -14.45 30.40
N SER A 504 21.70 -13.80 30.69
CA SER A 504 20.39 -14.27 30.22
C SER A 504 20.20 -14.11 28.70
N ALA A 505 21.01 -13.27 28.05
CA ALA A 505 21.00 -13.13 26.60
C ALA A 505 21.82 -14.21 25.87
N HIS A 506 22.76 -14.90 26.55
CA HIS A 506 23.65 -15.88 25.92
C HIS A 506 22.94 -17.04 25.22
N ASN A 507 21.79 -17.45 25.76
CA ASN A 507 21.01 -18.57 25.22
C ASN A 507 20.02 -18.14 24.13
N LEU A 508 19.98 -16.85 23.78
CA LEU A 508 19.07 -16.33 22.79
C LEU A 508 19.79 -16.16 21.45
N SER A 509 19.16 -16.65 20.37
CA SER A 509 19.61 -16.33 19.02
C SER A 509 19.45 -14.84 18.76
N TYR A 510 20.31 -14.26 17.90
CA TYR A 510 20.20 -12.84 17.54
C TYR A 510 18.81 -12.48 16.99
N SER A 511 18.18 -13.39 16.22
CA SER A 511 16.80 -13.22 15.73
C SER A 511 15.72 -13.21 16.81
N ASP A 512 15.99 -13.79 17.97
CA ASP A 512 15.05 -13.86 19.09
C ASP A 512 15.23 -12.73 20.10
N ILE A 513 16.37 -12.02 20.08
CA ILE A 513 16.63 -10.88 20.97
C ILE A 513 15.47 -9.88 21.01
N PRO A 514 14.85 -9.47 19.88
CA PRO A 514 13.72 -8.54 19.91
C PRO A 514 12.49 -9.00 20.72
N GLN A 515 12.32 -10.32 20.92
CA GLN A 515 11.24 -10.88 21.75
C GLN A 515 11.49 -10.63 23.24
N TYR A 516 12.75 -10.53 23.67
CA TYR A 516 13.13 -10.37 25.09
C TYR A 516 13.71 -9.00 25.41
N TYR A 517 14.15 -8.25 24.40
CA TYR A 517 14.79 -6.94 24.55
C TYR A 517 14.22 -5.93 23.54
N VAL A 518 14.27 -4.66 23.89
CA VAL A 518 13.91 -3.51 23.05
C VAL A 518 15.18 -2.75 22.72
N PHE A 519 15.41 -2.49 21.43
CA PHE A 519 16.53 -1.64 21.01
C PHE A 519 16.17 -0.17 21.22
N ASP A 520 16.84 0.47 22.18
CA ASP A 520 16.71 1.90 22.43
C ASP A 520 17.53 2.67 21.39
N LYS A 521 16.86 3.35 20.48
CA LYS A 521 17.51 4.13 19.43
C LYS A 521 18.27 5.35 19.97
N SER A 522 17.94 5.84 21.16
CA SER A 522 18.62 7.01 21.75
C SER A 522 19.99 6.62 22.31
N THR A 523 20.05 5.56 23.11
CA THR A 523 21.29 5.07 23.71
C THR A 523 22.01 4.05 22.84
N THR A 524 21.38 3.58 21.76
CA THR A 524 21.84 2.47 20.91
C THR A 524 22.14 1.19 21.70
N ASN A 525 21.30 0.84 22.68
CA ASN A 525 21.47 -0.33 23.54
C ASN A 525 20.21 -1.20 23.57
N TRP A 526 20.38 -2.50 23.83
CA TRP A 526 19.29 -3.40 24.15
C TRP A 526 18.89 -3.25 25.62
N LYS A 527 17.59 -3.07 25.89
CA LYS A 527 17.01 -3.02 27.24
C LYS A 527 16.00 -4.15 27.40
N LYS A 528 15.93 -4.77 28.58
CA LYS A 528 15.01 -5.88 28.84
C LYS A 528 13.56 -5.46 28.58
N ARG A 529 12.85 -6.24 27.78
CA ARG A 529 11.47 -5.98 27.38
C ARG A 529 10.53 -6.34 28.53
N GLN A 530 9.62 -5.42 28.85
CA GLN A 530 8.66 -5.59 29.93
C GLN A 530 7.35 -6.25 29.49
N ARG A 531 6.95 -6.08 28.22
CA ARG A 531 5.66 -6.61 27.70
C ARG A 531 5.66 -6.84 26.20
N GLY A 532 4.76 -7.72 25.75
CA GLY A 532 4.41 -7.92 24.34
C GLY A 532 5.46 -8.63 23.50
N GLY A 533 6.44 -9.30 24.14
CA GLY A 533 7.53 -9.99 23.45
C GLY A 533 7.06 -11.08 22.49
N GLN A 534 6.00 -11.79 22.87
CA GLN A 534 5.39 -12.86 22.08
C GLN A 534 4.91 -12.39 20.69
N ASN A 535 4.61 -11.10 20.54
CA ASN A 535 4.14 -10.51 19.28
C ASN A 535 5.27 -9.82 18.49
N VAL A 536 6.54 -10.13 18.81
CA VAL A 536 7.72 -9.53 18.16
C VAL A 536 8.58 -10.59 17.49
N ILE A 537 9.08 -10.25 16.30
CA ILE A 537 9.93 -11.11 15.48
C ILE A 537 11.16 -10.33 15.05
N GLY A 538 12.36 -10.87 15.26
CA GLY A 538 13.58 -10.33 14.66
C GLY A 538 13.76 -10.82 13.23
N ARG A 539 14.10 -9.91 12.31
CA ARG A 539 14.35 -10.22 10.91
C ARG A 539 15.72 -9.72 10.49
N LEU A 540 16.61 -10.65 10.15
CA LEU A 540 17.87 -10.34 9.48
C LEU A 540 17.61 -10.02 7.99
N PRO A 541 18.36 -9.08 7.38
CA PRO A 541 18.25 -8.78 5.96
C PRO A 541 18.55 -10.02 5.12
N VAL A 542 17.94 -10.08 3.93
CA VAL A 542 18.41 -10.98 2.88
C VAL A 542 19.75 -10.44 2.39
N VAL A 543 20.77 -11.30 2.34
CA VAL A 543 22.10 -10.97 1.83
C VAL A 543 22.32 -11.81 0.59
N SER A 544 22.78 -11.20 -0.51
CA SER A 544 23.09 -11.92 -1.74
C SER A 544 24.25 -12.88 -1.53
N ILE A 545 24.20 -14.06 -2.14
CA ILE A 545 25.35 -14.99 -2.13
C ILE A 545 26.59 -14.40 -2.81
N LEU A 546 26.40 -13.41 -3.69
CA LEU A 546 27.50 -12.67 -4.31
C LEU A 546 28.26 -11.80 -3.28
N ASP A 547 27.57 -11.31 -2.25
CA ASP A 547 28.18 -10.67 -1.07
C ASP A 547 28.64 -11.77 -0.10
N THR A 548 29.66 -12.51 -0.55
CA THR A 548 30.05 -13.82 0.00
C THR A 548 30.31 -13.77 1.50
N GLU A 549 31.13 -12.81 1.95
CA GLU A 549 31.51 -12.70 3.37
C GLU A 549 30.32 -12.35 4.26
N ARG A 550 29.51 -11.36 3.88
CA ARG A 550 28.33 -10.97 4.65
C ARG A 550 27.25 -12.06 4.62
N TYR A 551 27.13 -12.79 3.52
CA TYR A 551 26.21 -13.92 3.38
C TYR A 551 26.54 -15.02 4.40
N TYR A 552 27.80 -15.42 4.46
CA TYR A 552 28.23 -16.44 5.41
C TYR A 552 28.21 -15.93 6.85
N LEU A 553 28.56 -14.67 7.11
CA LEU A 553 28.38 -14.05 8.43
C LEU A 553 26.92 -14.15 8.88
N ARG A 554 25.97 -13.83 7.99
CA ARG A 554 24.53 -13.99 8.27
C ARG A 554 24.20 -15.43 8.63
N MET A 555 24.74 -16.42 7.92
CA MET A 555 24.51 -17.83 8.21
C MET A 555 25.04 -18.24 9.58
N LEU A 556 26.22 -17.74 9.97
CA LEU A 556 26.78 -17.97 11.32
C LEU A 556 25.93 -17.32 12.41
N ILE A 557 25.52 -16.06 12.24
CA ILE A 557 24.64 -15.35 13.19
C ILE A 557 23.31 -16.08 13.42
N LEU A 558 22.78 -16.77 12.39
CA LEU A 558 21.55 -17.55 12.52
C LEU A 558 21.71 -18.83 13.36
N ARG A 559 22.94 -19.30 13.58
CA ARG A 559 23.24 -20.57 14.26
C ARG A 559 23.97 -20.41 15.59
N LYS A 560 24.74 -19.33 15.78
CA LYS A 560 25.47 -19.05 17.02
C LYS A 560 24.70 -18.09 17.91
N SER A 561 24.38 -18.51 19.13
CA SER A 561 23.87 -17.65 20.20
C SER A 561 25.02 -17.11 21.06
N GLY A 562 24.74 -16.06 21.84
CA GLY A 562 25.67 -15.55 22.85
C GLY A 562 26.97 -14.94 22.34
N ALA A 563 27.10 -14.66 21.04
CA ALA A 563 28.35 -14.14 20.52
C ALA A 563 28.68 -12.75 21.09
N ILE A 564 29.94 -12.53 21.48
CA ILE A 564 30.39 -11.29 22.14
C ILE A 564 31.27 -10.39 21.26
N SER A 565 31.60 -10.81 20.05
CA SER A 565 32.34 -10.00 19.06
C SER A 565 32.17 -10.57 17.65
N PHE A 566 32.71 -9.88 16.66
CA PHE A 566 32.83 -10.42 15.31
C PHE A 566 33.74 -11.64 15.26
N ASP A 567 34.90 -11.58 15.92
CA ASP A 567 35.86 -12.70 15.99
C ASP A 567 35.21 -13.92 16.63
N ASP A 568 34.47 -13.74 17.72
CA ASP A 568 33.75 -14.81 18.37
C ASP A 568 32.73 -15.44 17.41
N ILE A 569 31.95 -14.69 16.62
CA ILE A 569 31.05 -15.30 15.61
C ILE A 569 31.82 -16.20 14.62
N LEU A 570 33.02 -15.79 14.22
CA LEU A 570 33.84 -16.50 13.24
C LEU A 570 34.53 -17.74 13.82
N THR A 571 34.67 -17.84 15.14
CA THR A 571 35.22 -19.03 15.80
C THR A 571 34.13 -20.09 16.02
N VAL A 572 34.25 -21.22 15.32
CA VAL A 572 33.38 -22.40 15.47
C VAL A 572 34.23 -23.58 15.95
N ASN A 573 33.89 -24.18 17.09
CA ASN A 573 34.63 -25.31 17.70
C ASN A 573 36.13 -25.02 17.97
N GLY A 574 36.50 -23.77 18.28
CA GLY A 574 37.88 -23.41 18.63
C GLY A 574 38.85 -23.29 17.45
N LEU A 575 38.36 -23.37 16.21
CA LEU A 575 39.14 -23.10 15.00
C LEU A 575 38.71 -21.75 14.40
N ASP A 576 39.69 -20.90 14.12
CA ASP A 576 39.48 -19.62 13.43
C ASP A 576 39.05 -19.89 11.98
N ALA A 577 37.87 -19.37 11.59
CA ALA A 577 37.43 -19.35 10.21
C ALA A 577 38.18 -18.27 9.40
N LEU A 578 39.51 -18.38 9.32
CA LEU A 578 40.40 -17.51 8.52
C LEU A 578 40.17 -17.64 7.00
N ASN A 579 39.21 -18.46 6.59
CA ASN A 579 38.58 -18.41 5.29
C ASN A 579 37.13 -18.89 5.44
N ILE A 580 36.21 -17.94 5.63
CA ILE A 580 34.77 -18.16 5.70
C ILE A 580 34.28 -19.12 4.58
N ASN A 581 34.88 -19.04 3.39
CA ASN A 581 34.54 -19.85 2.22
C ASN A 581 35.01 -21.33 2.30
N LYS A 582 36.10 -21.62 3.03
CA LYS A 582 36.62 -23.00 3.18
C LYS A 582 35.88 -23.79 4.26
N HIS A 583 35.52 -23.15 5.37
CA HIS A 583 34.91 -23.83 6.52
C HIS A 583 33.43 -24.19 6.32
N VAL A 584 32.65 -23.33 5.66
CA VAL A 584 31.24 -23.63 5.36
C VAL A 584 31.10 -24.74 4.30
N ARG A 585 32.10 -24.92 3.43
CA ARG A 585 32.16 -26.02 2.46
C ARG A 585 32.63 -27.35 3.05
N SER A 586 33.40 -27.35 4.15
CA SER A 586 33.96 -28.56 4.76
C SER A 586 33.08 -29.18 5.84
N MET A 587 32.12 -28.44 6.37
CA MET A 587 31.09 -29.00 7.25
C MET A 587 29.95 -29.54 6.38
N GLU A 588 29.44 -30.74 6.67
CA GLU A 588 28.25 -31.36 6.07
C GLU A 588 26.97 -30.54 6.39
N PHE A 589 26.94 -29.27 6.02
CA PHE A 589 25.87 -28.32 6.34
C PHE A 589 24.80 -28.21 5.24
N PHE A 590 24.96 -28.95 4.15
CA PHE A 590 24.01 -29.02 3.04
C PHE A 590 23.32 -30.39 3.00
N GLU A 591 22.57 -30.74 4.05
CA GLU A 591 21.38 -31.56 3.78
C GLU A 591 20.36 -30.64 3.11
N VAL A 592 20.30 -30.77 1.78
CA VAL A 592 19.16 -30.29 0.99
C VAL A 592 17.95 -31.07 1.48
N THR A 593 17.19 -30.51 2.42
CA THR A 593 15.82 -30.99 2.64
C THR A 593 15.11 -30.87 1.30
N SER A 594 14.58 -31.97 0.79
CA SER A 594 13.96 -32.17 -0.52
C SER A 594 12.75 -31.26 -0.84
N SER A 595 12.48 -30.25 -0.01
CA SER A 595 11.62 -29.12 -0.34
C SER A 595 12.46 -27.95 -0.86
N GLY A 596 12.50 -27.78 -2.19
CA GLY A 596 13.24 -26.70 -2.88
C GLY A 596 12.81 -25.26 -2.55
N MET A 597 13.00 -24.82 -1.31
CA MET A 597 13.00 -23.42 -0.93
C MET A 597 14.42 -22.87 -1.08
N MET A 598 14.64 -22.08 -2.14
CA MET A 598 15.72 -21.10 -2.12
C MET A 598 15.42 -20.09 -0.99
N LEU A 599 16.44 -19.90 -0.14
CA LEU A 599 16.50 -19.06 1.05
C LEU A 599 16.35 -17.56 0.77
#